data_AF-A0A3S4X9Q2-F1
#
_entry.id   AF-A0A3S4X9Q2-F1
#
_cell.length_a   1.000
_cell.length_b   1.000
_cell.length_c   1.000
_cell.angle_alpha   90.00
_cell.angle_beta   90.00
_cell.angle_gamma   90.00
#
_symmetry.space_group_name_H-M   'P 1'
#
loop_
_entity.id
_entity.type
_entity.pdbx_description
1 polymer ?
#
loop_
_entity_poly.entity_id
_entity_poly.type
_entity_poly.pdbx_seq_one_letter_code
_entity_poly.pdbx_strand_id
1 'polypeptide(L)'
;MSVRYLYTTLNSGRVIADTDTFLSEGKQQWPDCRTISVASADREVDVEILTPPDGASTIISHFRDGRLISVGGADFEEAADIAVWVRSLNPDPNLMLWFTTNSFDGHTVLTPGITAQEVIDQWVDHREHDPFVEYPEYLS
;
A
#
# COMPACT_ATOMS: atom_id res chain seq x y z
N MET A 1 8.79 -2.03 -21.48
CA MET A 1 7.59 -1.21 -21.28
C MET A 1 7.70 -0.60 -19.90
N SER A 2 7.69 0.71 -19.78
CA SER A 2 7.99 1.44 -18.54
C SER A 2 6.73 1.50 -17.67
N VAL A 3 6.76 0.87 -16.49
CA VAL A 3 5.73 1.08 -15.46
C VAL A 3 5.83 2.54 -15.04
N ARG A 4 4.81 3.34 -15.35
CA ARG A 4 4.71 4.72 -14.87
C ARG A 4 4.08 4.63 -13.48
N TYR A 5 4.92 4.76 -12.45
CA TYR A 5 4.43 4.98 -11.10
C TYR A 5 3.68 6.31 -11.10
N LEU A 6 2.36 6.27 -10.85
CA LEU A 6 1.57 7.45 -10.56
C LEU A 6 2.05 8.00 -9.21
N TYR A 7 2.38 9.29 -9.18
CA TYR A 7 2.87 9.99 -7.99
C TYR A 7 1.67 10.56 -7.24
N THR A 8 1.45 10.09 -5.99
CA THR A 8 0.53 10.67 -4.98
C THR A 8 1.00 12.08 -4.57
N THR A 9 0.32 12.80 -3.67
CA THR A 9 0.89 13.59 -2.54
C THR A 9 -0.19 13.66 -1.48
N LEU A 10 -0.26 12.72 -0.52
CA LEU A 10 -1.30 12.77 0.52
C LEU A 10 -0.80 13.57 1.74
N ASN A 11 -1.63 14.47 2.27
CA ASN A 11 -1.19 15.46 3.25
C ASN A 11 -1.91 15.28 4.61
N SER A 12 -1.34 14.56 5.58
CA SER A 12 -1.64 14.73 7.02
C SER A 12 -0.91 13.72 7.93
N GLY A 13 -0.01 14.21 8.80
CA GLY A 13 0.94 13.44 9.63
C GLY A 13 0.41 12.34 10.57
N ARG A 14 -0.05 11.21 10.03
CA ARG A 14 -0.30 9.93 10.72
C ARG A 14 0.42 8.82 9.96
N VAL A 15 1.17 7.95 10.63
CA VAL A 15 2.08 6.99 9.99
C VAL A 15 1.59 5.55 10.15
N ILE A 16 1.52 4.75 9.07
CA ILE A 16 1.14 3.31 9.07
C ILE A 16 2.00 2.48 10.01
N ALA A 17 3.29 2.74 10.12
CA ALA A 17 4.22 2.23 11.13
C ALA A 17 5.51 3.00 10.86
N ASP A 18 6.36 3.22 11.85
CA ASP A 18 7.68 3.76 11.51
C ASP A 18 8.36 2.83 10.48
N THR A 19 9.13 3.43 9.58
CA THR A 19 9.74 2.72 8.45
C THR A 19 10.53 1.48 8.89
N ASP A 20 11.14 1.53 10.08
CA ASP A 20 11.93 0.43 10.62
C ASP A 20 11.03 -0.74 11.06
N THR A 21 9.89 -0.46 11.68
CA THR A 21 8.87 -1.47 12.04
C THR A 21 8.31 -2.15 10.79
N PHE A 22 7.96 -1.39 9.74
CA PHE A 22 7.48 -1.97 8.47
C PHE A 22 8.50 -2.92 7.84
N LEU A 23 9.78 -2.54 7.84
CA LEU A 23 10.88 -3.37 7.33
C LEU A 23 11.17 -4.60 8.20
N SER A 24 11.11 -4.44 9.52
CA SER A 24 11.33 -5.52 10.49
C SER A 24 10.28 -6.62 10.33
N GLU A 25 9.01 -6.22 10.35
CA GLU A 25 7.88 -7.15 10.23
C GLU A 25 7.85 -7.76 8.82
N GLY A 26 8.16 -6.98 7.78
CA GLY A 26 8.30 -7.50 6.41
C GLY A 26 9.34 -8.60 6.28
N LYS A 27 10.50 -8.47 6.95
CA LYS A 27 11.53 -9.52 6.97
C LYS A 27 11.13 -10.75 7.79
N GLN A 28 10.30 -10.59 8.82
CA GLN A 28 9.75 -11.75 9.54
C GLN A 28 8.74 -12.51 8.69
N GLN A 29 7.86 -11.77 8.01
CA GLN A 29 6.82 -12.35 7.15
C GLN A 29 7.41 -13.00 5.89
N TRP A 30 8.43 -12.37 5.29
CA TRP A 30 9.13 -12.87 4.11
C TRP A 30 10.66 -12.86 4.35
N PRO A 31 11.23 -13.95 4.91
CA PRO A 31 12.66 -14.02 5.26
C PRO A 31 13.62 -13.79 4.10
N ASP A 32 13.21 -14.14 2.87
CA ASP A 32 14.01 -14.00 1.65
C ASP A 32 13.71 -12.70 0.87
N CYS A 33 12.95 -11.77 1.46
CA CYS A 33 12.61 -10.52 0.78
C CYS A 33 13.83 -9.59 0.58
N ARG A 34 13.81 -8.83 -0.50
CA ARG A 34 14.71 -7.69 -0.70
C ARG A 34 13.98 -6.42 -0.28
N THR A 35 14.61 -5.61 0.55
CA THR A 35 14.07 -4.32 1.00
C THR A 35 14.81 -3.19 0.31
N ILE A 36 14.09 -2.22 -0.24
CA ILE A 36 14.65 -1.05 -0.91
C ILE A 36 14.13 0.20 -0.21
N SER A 37 15.04 1.02 0.31
CA SER A 37 14.70 2.38 0.71
C SER A 37 14.78 3.29 -0.51
N VAL A 38 13.65 3.91 -0.86
CA VAL A 38 13.55 4.78 -2.04
C VAL A 38 13.66 6.23 -1.58
N ALA A 39 14.79 6.56 -0.92
CA ALA A 39 15.11 7.91 -0.50
C ALA A 39 15.52 8.78 -1.71
N SER A 40 14.62 9.01 -2.66
CA SER A 40 14.78 10.07 -3.67
C SER A 40 13.75 11.16 -3.43
N ALA A 41 14.19 12.42 -3.47
CA ALA A 41 13.31 13.59 -3.30
C ALA A 41 12.13 13.61 -4.30
N ASP A 42 12.27 12.91 -5.43
CA ASP A 42 11.26 12.85 -6.48
C ASP A 42 10.24 11.71 -6.29
N ARG A 43 10.41 10.82 -5.30
CA ARG A 43 9.50 9.68 -5.04
C ARG A 43 8.91 9.79 -3.64
N GLU A 44 7.59 9.68 -3.60
CA GLU A 44 6.81 9.67 -2.37
C GLU A 44 6.79 8.32 -1.66
N VAL A 45 7.33 7.30 -2.30
CA VAL A 45 7.53 5.98 -1.68
C VAL A 45 8.71 6.09 -0.72
N ASP A 46 8.51 5.75 0.54
CA ASP A 46 9.57 5.70 1.53
C ASP A 46 10.34 4.38 1.44
N VAL A 47 9.62 3.27 1.37
CA VAL A 47 10.18 1.91 1.38
C VAL A 47 9.36 0.97 0.51
N GLU A 48 10.07 0.03 -0.09
CA GLU A 48 9.50 -1.11 -0.80
C GLU A 48 10.00 -2.43 -0.20
N ILE A 49 9.08 -3.38 -0.01
CA ILE A 49 9.40 -4.80 0.26
C ILE A 49 9.16 -5.56 -1.04
N LEU A 50 10.17 -6.33 -1.47
CA LEU A 50 10.10 -7.23 -2.61
C LEU A 50 10.16 -8.67 -2.11
N THR A 51 9.08 -9.42 -2.21
CA THR A 51 9.05 -10.86 -1.86
C THR A 51 9.80 -11.68 -2.95
N PRO A 52 10.25 -12.92 -2.68
CA PRO A 52 11.46 -13.46 -3.31
C PRO A 52 11.39 -13.62 -4.85
N PRO A 53 12.57 -13.63 -5.51
CA PRO A 53 12.73 -13.39 -6.95
C PRO A 53 12.34 -14.56 -7.88
N ASP A 54 11.76 -15.62 -7.35
CA ASP A 54 11.56 -16.89 -8.08
C ASP A 54 10.22 -16.91 -8.86
N GLY A 55 9.61 -15.73 -9.05
CA GLY A 55 8.34 -15.53 -9.72
C GLY A 55 8.08 -14.05 -10.07
N ALA A 56 6.81 -13.69 -10.33
CA ALA A 56 6.41 -12.30 -10.45
C ALA A 56 6.70 -11.61 -9.11
N SER A 57 7.68 -10.71 -9.07
CA SER A 57 8.08 -10.07 -7.82
C SER A 57 6.94 -9.22 -7.28
N THR A 58 6.37 -9.62 -6.14
CA THR A 58 5.39 -8.78 -5.44
C THR A 58 6.12 -7.59 -4.82
N ILE A 59 5.71 -6.39 -5.20
CA ILE A 59 6.24 -5.12 -4.72
C ILE A 59 5.20 -4.51 -3.80
N ILE A 60 5.57 -4.32 -2.53
CA ILE A 60 4.75 -3.67 -1.52
C ILE A 60 5.38 -2.29 -1.26
N SER A 61 4.76 -1.24 -1.78
CA SER A 61 5.24 0.13 -1.66
C SER A 61 4.50 0.85 -0.52
N HIS A 62 5.26 1.43 0.41
CA HIS A 62 4.76 2.28 1.49
C HIS A 62 5.05 3.75 1.16
N PHE A 63 4.03 4.61 1.22
CA PHE A 63 4.13 6.03 0.89
C PHE A 63 4.43 6.90 2.13
N ARG A 64 5.08 8.04 1.91
CA ARG A 64 5.69 8.91 2.95
C ARG A 64 4.69 9.53 3.91
N ASP A 65 3.47 9.71 3.45
CA ASP A 65 2.36 10.14 4.28
C ASP A 65 1.89 9.08 5.27
N GLY A 66 2.34 7.83 5.10
CA GLY A 66 1.95 6.71 5.92
C GLY A 66 0.45 6.45 5.89
N ARG A 67 -0.20 6.63 4.74
CA ARG A 67 -1.63 6.40 4.54
C ARG A 67 -1.99 5.66 3.27
N LEU A 68 -1.03 5.41 2.38
CA LEU A 68 -1.24 4.59 1.20
C LEU A 68 -0.25 3.44 1.17
N ILE A 69 -0.77 2.27 0.82
CA ILE A 69 0.03 1.13 0.40
C ILE A 69 -0.38 0.75 -1.02
N SER A 70 0.61 0.36 -1.81
CA SER A 70 0.38 -0.23 -3.13
C SER A 70 1.00 -1.62 -3.17
N VAL A 71 0.24 -2.59 -3.68
CA VAL A 71 0.77 -3.92 -3.98
C VAL A 71 0.72 -4.13 -5.49
N GLY A 72 1.85 -4.54 -6.07
CA GLY A 72 1.95 -4.87 -7.49
C GLY A 72 2.64 -6.21 -7.70
N GLY A 73 2.34 -6.91 -8.79
CA GLY A 73 3.00 -8.19 -9.13
C GLY A 73 2.38 -9.42 -8.45
N ALA A 74 1.48 -9.22 -7.48
CA ALA A 74 0.61 -10.24 -6.90
C ALA A 74 -0.73 -10.32 -7.63
N ASP A 75 -1.44 -11.45 -7.50
CA ASP A 75 -2.86 -11.48 -7.80
C ASP A 75 -3.67 -10.71 -6.73
N PHE A 76 -4.96 -10.48 -7.00
CA PHE A 76 -5.76 -9.60 -6.15
C PHE A 76 -6.04 -10.19 -4.76
N GLU A 77 -6.12 -11.52 -4.65
CA GLU A 77 -6.33 -12.22 -3.38
C GLU A 77 -5.09 -12.12 -2.50
N GLU A 78 -3.91 -12.39 -3.08
CA GLU A 78 -2.62 -12.20 -2.40
C GLU A 78 -2.41 -10.72 -2.01
N ALA A 79 -2.76 -9.78 -2.89
CA ALA A 79 -2.66 -8.36 -2.60
C ALA A 79 -3.59 -7.93 -1.44
N ALA A 80 -4.78 -8.51 -1.33
CA ALA A 80 -5.70 -8.29 -0.22
C ALA A 80 -5.15 -8.86 1.09
N ASP A 81 -4.57 -10.06 1.09
CA ASP A 81 -3.91 -10.64 2.27
C ASP A 81 -2.75 -9.77 2.75
N ILE A 82 -1.93 -9.26 1.82
CA ILE A 82 -0.86 -8.32 2.13
C ILE A 82 -1.43 -7.03 2.74
N ALA A 83 -2.51 -6.48 2.17
CA ALA A 83 -3.13 -5.27 2.68
C ALA A 83 -3.61 -5.43 4.14
N VAL A 84 -4.24 -6.56 4.45
CA VAL A 84 -4.66 -6.92 5.82
C VAL A 84 -3.46 -7.02 6.75
N TRP A 85 -2.39 -7.69 6.31
CA TRP A 85 -1.15 -7.78 7.09
C TRP A 85 -0.59 -6.39 7.38
N VAL A 86 -0.47 -5.50 6.38
CA VAL A 86 0.04 -4.14 6.62
C VAL A 86 -0.87 -3.38 7.58
N ARG A 87 -2.20 -3.49 7.44
CA ARG A 87 -3.13 -2.82 8.37
C ARG A 87 -2.96 -3.29 9.81
N SER A 88 -2.63 -4.57 10.00
CA SER A 88 -2.42 -5.16 11.32
C SER A 88 -1.19 -4.62 12.06
N LEU A 89 -0.22 -4.05 11.33
CA LEU A 89 0.99 -3.47 11.92
C LEU A 89 0.71 -2.21 12.75
N ASN A 90 -0.49 -1.63 12.64
CA ASN A 90 -0.85 -0.44 13.38
C ASN A 90 -2.24 -0.51 14.02
N PRO A 91 -2.31 -0.48 15.35
CA PRO A 91 -3.58 -0.61 16.07
C PRO A 91 -4.39 0.69 16.14
N ASP A 92 -3.91 1.84 15.62
CA ASP A 92 -4.65 3.11 15.69
C ASP A 92 -5.98 3.00 14.94
N PRO A 93 -7.14 3.10 15.65
CA PRO A 93 -8.44 3.01 15.02
C PRO A 93 -8.75 4.21 14.13
N ASN A 94 -8.04 5.32 14.30
CA ASN A 94 -8.23 6.54 13.53
C ASN A 94 -7.30 6.60 12.30
N LEU A 95 -6.39 5.64 12.13
CA LEU A 95 -5.59 5.57 10.91
C LEU A 95 -6.52 5.20 9.76
N MET A 96 -6.65 6.14 8.82
CA MET A 96 -7.29 5.91 7.54
C MET A 96 -6.20 5.51 6.55
N LEU A 97 -6.10 4.21 6.31
CA LEU A 97 -5.11 3.61 5.42
C LEU A 97 -5.81 3.17 4.13
N TRP A 98 -5.24 3.55 3.00
CA TRP A 98 -5.71 3.20 1.67
C TRP A 98 -4.85 2.08 1.11
N PHE A 99 -5.51 1.12 0.48
CA PHE A 99 -4.89 0.09 -0.33
C PHE A 99 -5.23 0.33 -1.80
N THR A 100 -4.25 0.21 -2.67
CA THR A 100 -4.41 0.26 -4.13
C THR A 100 -3.50 -0.76 -4.81
N THR A 101 -3.72 -1.00 -6.10
CA THR A 101 -2.76 -1.74 -6.93
C THR A 101 -1.72 -0.79 -7.50
N ASN A 102 -0.61 -1.35 -8.01
CA ASN A 102 0.39 -0.56 -8.74
C ASN A 102 -0.13 0.21 -9.96
N SER A 103 -1.33 -0.11 -10.45
CA SER A 103 -1.96 0.55 -11.59
C SER A 103 -2.93 1.66 -11.19
N PHE A 104 -3.16 1.84 -9.88
CA PHE A 104 -4.15 2.78 -9.33
C PHE A 104 -5.52 2.66 -10.01
N ASP A 105 -5.94 1.43 -10.31
CA ASP A 105 -7.20 1.10 -10.97
C ASP A 105 -8.39 1.04 -10.01
N GLY A 106 -8.12 1.07 -8.70
CA GLY A 106 -9.10 1.18 -7.66
C GLY A 106 -8.47 1.30 -6.29
N HIS A 107 -9.30 1.32 -5.25
CA HIS A 107 -8.82 1.33 -3.88
C HIS A 107 -9.80 0.68 -2.89
N THR A 108 -9.28 0.32 -1.72
CA THR A 108 -10.09 0.02 -0.53
C THR A 108 -9.53 0.76 0.68
N VAL A 109 -10.40 1.31 1.52
CA VAL A 109 -10.01 1.87 2.82
C VAL A 109 -9.91 0.75 3.84
N LEU A 110 -8.72 0.56 4.41
CA LEU A 110 -8.41 -0.49 5.38
C LEU A 110 -8.80 -0.06 6.79
N THR A 111 -9.97 -0.53 7.25
CA THR A 111 -10.41 -0.34 8.64
C THR A 111 -9.66 -1.28 9.60
N PRO A 112 -9.56 -0.95 10.90
CA PRO A 112 -8.98 -1.86 11.88
C PRO A 112 -9.69 -3.22 11.87
N GLY A 113 -8.91 -4.30 11.81
CA GLY A 113 -9.44 -5.68 11.81
C GLY A 113 -10.14 -6.11 10.52
N ILE A 114 -9.99 -5.35 9.42
CA ILE A 114 -10.52 -5.73 8.11
C ILE A 114 -9.95 -7.09 7.66
N THR A 115 -10.79 -7.89 7.02
CA THR A 115 -10.42 -9.19 6.44
C THR A 115 -10.09 -9.06 4.95
N ALA A 116 -9.40 -10.04 4.38
CA ALA A 116 -9.02 -10.01 2.96
C ALA A 116 -10.27 -10.01 2.05
N GLN A 117 -11.31 -10.76 2.44
CA GLN A 117 -12.58 -10.74 1.73
C GLN A 117 -13.24 -9.36 1.78
N GLU A 118 -13.21 -8.67 2.92
CA GLU A 118 -13.73 -7.30 3.01
C GLU A 118 -12.91 -6.32 2.17
N VAL A 119 -11.60 -6.52 2.03
CA VAL A 119 -10.77 -5.71 1.12
C VAL A 119 -11.26 -5.84 -0.32
N ILE A 120 -11.57 -7.07 -0.74
CA ILE A 120 -12.07 -7.39 -2.09
C ILE A 120 -13.49 -6.84 -2.28
N ASP A 121 -14.39 -7.11 -1.34
CA ASP A 121 -15.81 -6.75 -1.43
C ASP A 121 -16.05 -5.24 -1.38
N GLN A 122 -15.15 -4.49 -0.73
CA GLN A 122 -15.22 -3.02 -0.61
C GLN A 122 -14.38 -2.29 -1.67
N TRP A 123 -13.87 -3.01 -2.67
CA TRP A 123 -13.06 -2.42 -3.73
C TRP A 123 -13.84 -1.37 -4.53
N VAL A 124 -13.31 -0.15 -4.55
CA VAL A 124 -13.83 0.96 -5.34
C VAL A 124 -13.05 1.04 -6.65
N ASP A 125 -13.73 0.74 -7.76
CA ASP A 125 -13.14 0.74 -9.10
C ASP A 125 -13.07 2.16 -9.67
N HIS A 126 -11.86 2.62 -10.03
CA HIS A 126 -11.66 3.96 -10.58
C HIS A 126 -12.15 4.12 -12.03
N ARG A 127 -12.55 3.03 -12.69
CA ARG A 127 -13.26 3.10 -13.97
C ARG A 127 -14.69 3.59 -13.79
N GLU A 128 -15.23 3.43 -12.58
CA GLU A 128 -16.60 3.79 -12.22
C GLU A 128 -16.66 5.01 -11.29
N HIS A 129 -15.62 5.23 -10.49
CA HIS A 129 -15.50 6.29 -9.50
C HIS A 129 -14.29 7.18 -9.76
N ASP A 130 -14.42 8.50 -9.54
CA ASP A 130 -13.27 9.42 -9.65
C ASP A 130 -12.81 9.82 -8.26
N PRO A 131 -11.71 9.24 -7.74
CA PRO A 131 -11.28 9.47 -6.38
C PRO A 131 -10.72 10.89 -6.18
N PHE A 132 -10.32 11.60 -7.25
CA PHE A 132 -9.89 13.00 -7.14
C PHE A 132 -11.07 13.97 -6.96
N VAL A 133 -12.27 13.54 -7.36
CA VAL A 133 -13.52 14.30 -7.16
C VAL A 133 -14.20 13.89 -5.86
N GLU A 134 -14.19 12.59 -5.55
CA GLU A 134 -14.89 12.03 -4.39
C GLU A 134 -14.09 12.18 -3.09
N TYR A 135 -12.77 12.17 -3.17
CA TYR A 135 -11.86 12.20 -2.02
C TYR A 135 -10.71 13.22 -2.19
N PRO A 136 -11.00 14.48 -2.58
CA PRO A 136 -9.99 15.48 -2.89
C PRO A 136 -9.08 15.81 -1.69
N GLU A 137 -9.57 15.72 -0.46
CA GLU A 137 -8.79 16.01 0.75
C GLU A 137 -7.66 15.00 1.02
N TYR A 138 -7.71 13.85 0.36
CA TYR A 138 -6.70 12.82 0.49
C TYR A 138 -5.75 12.82 -0.69
N LEU A 139 -6.24 13.02 -1.92
CA LEU A 139 -5.50 12.78 -3.17
C LEU A 139 -5.05 14.05 -3.93
N SER A 140 -5.17 15.23 -3.32
CA SER A 140 -4.85 16.55 -3.91
C SER A 140 -3.38 16.85 -4.11
#